data_AF-A0A1J4KQW4-F1
#
_entry.id   AF-A0A1J4KQW4-F1
#
_cell.length_a   1.000
_cell.length_b   1.000
_cell.length_c   1.000
_cell.angle_alpha   90.00
_cell.angle_beta   90.00
_cell.angle_gamma   90.00
#
_symmetry.space_group_name_H-M   'P 1'
#
loop_
_entity.id
_entity.type
_entity.pdbx_description
1 polymer ?
#
loop_
_entity_poly.entity_id
_entity_poly.type
_entity_poly.pdbx_seq_one_letter_code
_entity_poly.pdbx_strand_id
1 'polypeptide(L)'
;MSLQQLQELLNNSVSDNQATSQAADRSIAEMMAKDPKLVISLHLQNINTHPLHPSASGSILELKNVATRVVLDVSSIGDPAFHSFLKSSLLSALERNDFDESDLSVLASLVPNFAARFVFKGQWEDYASSIFAICKKGSNGGYITLADSINSRLIKYEANSAEINQILEKGFSNPKTSINSLSVLIAAANNTENDADLKAFGPTIVKLLSVCPTGDLNTVVSKLSEFLTSKKGFFDSVKTGLSNELVKISQKQGVLARVKRIATALADQLK
;
A
#
# COMPACT_ATOMS: atom_id res chain seq x y z
N MET A 1 -14.46 14.54 23.81
CA MET A 1 -14.68 14.80 22.37
C MET A 1 -15.57 13.70 21.82
N SER A 2 -16.59 14.04 21.02
CA SER A 2 -17.40 13.09 20.26
C SER A 2 -16.87 12.91 18.84
N LEU A 3 -17.36 11.88 18.12
CA LEU A 3 -17.04 11.70 16.70
C LEU A 3 -17.44 12.92 15.86
N GLN A 4 -18.63 13.48 16.11
CA GLN A 4 -19.12 14.66 15.41
C GLN A 4 -18.19 15.87 15.61
N GLN A 5 -17.72 16.10 16.85
CA GLN A 5 -16.77 17.16 17.15
C GLN A 5 -15.43 16.95 16.42
N LEU A 6 -14.95 15.71 16.33
CA LEU A 6 -13.74 15.40 15.56
C LEU A 6 -13.95 15.69 14.07
N GLN A 7 -15.08 15.30 13.50
CA GLN A 7 -15.41 15.53 12.09
C GLN A 7 -15.48 17.02 11.76
N GLU A 8 -16.07 17.82 12.64
CA GLU A 8 -16.10 19.29 12.52
C GLU A 8 -14.69 19.89 12.56
N LEU A 9 -13.84 19.44 13.49
CA LEU A 9 -12.45 19.90 13.56
C LEU A 9 -11.65 19.51 12.30
N LEU A 10 -11.84 18.31 11.77
CA LEU A 10 -11.17 17.88 10.54
C LEU A 10 -11.61 18.68 9.32
N ASN A 11 -12.90 19.03 9.23
CA ASN A 11 -13.39 19.91 8.17
C ASN A 11 -12.82 21.34 8.32
N ASN A 12 -12.68 21.83 9.55
CA ASN A 12 -12.09 23.14 9.83
C ASN A 12 -10.57 23.17 9.57
N SER A 13 -9.87 22.05 9.75
CA SER A 13 -8.42 21.93 9.47
C SER A 13 -8.08 22.22 8.01
N VAL A 14 -8.98 21.90 7.08
CA VAL A 14 -8.81 22.14 5.63
C VAL A 14 -9.44 23.46 5.15
N SER A 15 -9.88 24.33 6.06
CA SER A 15 -10.48 25.62 5.73
C SER A 15 -9.45 26.60 5.15
N ASP A 16 -9.86 27.39 4.15
CA ASP A 16 -9.05 28.49 3.58
C ASP A 16 -8.72 29.59 4.61
N ASN A 17 -9.52 29.70 5.67
CA ASN A 17 -9.19 30.57 6.81
C ASN A 17 -8.08 29.94 7.67
N GLN A 18 -6.87 30.49 7.54
CA GLN A 18 -5.68 30.03 8.27
C GLN A 18 -5.85 30.01 9.80
N ALA A 19 -6.56 30.99 10.38
CA ALA A 19 -6.76 31.01 11.84
C ALA A 19 -7.67 29.87 12.30
N THR A 20 -8.73 29.58 11.52
CA THR A 20 -9.65 28.44 11.78
C THR A 20 -8.93 27.11 11.64
N SER A 21 -8.15 26.93 10.56
CA SER A 21 -7.36 25.72 10.31
C SER A 21 -6.35 25.46 11.43
N GLN A 22 -5.53 26.46 11.78
CA GLN A 22 -4.53 26.32 12.86
C GLN A 22 -5.15 26.07 14.24
N ALA A 23 -6.30 26.68 14.53
CA ALA A 23 -7.02 26.43 15.78
C ALA A 23 -7.56 25.00 15.86
N ALA A 24 -8.06 24.46 14.74
CA ALA A 24 -8.52 23.09 14.66
C ALA A 24 -7.37 22.09 14.85
N ASP A 25 -6.25 22.28 14.14
CA ASP A 25 -5.06 21.44 14.27
C ASP A 25 -4.51 21.44 15.69
N ARG A 26 -4.42 22.63 16.31
CA ARG A 26 -4.00 22.77 17.72
C ARG A 26 -4.94 22.01 18.65
N SER A 27 -6.26 22.14 18.45
CA SER A 27 -7.25 21.46 19.28
C SER A 27 -7.11 19.93 19.19
N ILE A 28 -6.94 19.39 17.98
CA ILE A 28 -6.71 17.95 17.77
C ILE A 28 -5.42 17.51 18.47
N ALA A 29 -4.33 18.27 18.32
CA ALA A 29 -3.05 17.94 18.94
C ALA A 29 -3.09 17.98 20.47
N GLU A 30 -3.74 18.98 21.07
CA GLU A 30 -3.93 19.10 22.51
C GLU A 30 -4.75 17.92 23.07
N MET A 31 -5.80 17.51 22.35
CA MET A 31 -6.60 16.36 22.75
C MET A 31 -5.85 15.04 22.60
N MET A 32 -5.07 14.87 21.53
CA MET A 32 -4.22 13.69 21.33
C MET A 32 -3.17 13.56 22.46
N ALA A 33 -2.61 14.68 22.93
CA ALA A 33 -1.69 14.67 24.06
C ALA A 33 -2.36 14.31 25.39
N LYS A 34 -3.63 14.70 25.57
CA LYS A 34 -4.39 14.45 26.80
C LYS A 34 -4.97 13.04 26.88
N ASP A 35 -5.55 12.54 25.80
CA ASP A 35 -6.20 11.22 25.73
C ASP A 35 -5.99 10.59 24.33
N PRO A 36 -4.79 10.06 24.06
CA PRO A 36 -4.47 9.50 22.75
C PRO A 36 -5.36 8.31 22.38
N LYS A 37 -5.75 7.50 23.38
CA LYS A 37 -6.64 6.34 23.18
C LYS A 37 -7.97 6.77 22.59
N LEU A 38 -8.62 7.77 23.21
CA LEU A 38 -9.90 8.29 22.73
C LEU A 38 -9.78 8.86 21.32
N VAL A 39 -8.78 9.72 21.08
CA VAL A 39 -8.65 10.41 19.79
C VAL A 39 -8.34 9.43 18.65
N ILE A 40 -7.44 8.47 18.87
CA ILE A 40 -7.17 7.40 17.90
C ILE A 40 -8.45 6.60 17.62
N SER A 41 -9.21 6.25 18.65
CA SER A 41 -10.46 5.49 18.50
C SER A 41 -11.48 6.25 17.63
N LEU A 42 -11.58 7.57 17.83
CA LEU A 42 -12.49 8.42 17.04
C LEU A 42 -12.04 8.54 15.58
N HIS A 43 -10.74 8.67 15.29
CA HIS A 43 -10.24 8.66 13.92
C HIS A 43 -10.54 7.33 13.22
N LEU A 44 -10.31 6.20 13.89
CA LEU A 44 -10.63 4.88 13.35
C LEU A 44 -12.14 4.70 13.12
N GLN A 45 -12.97 5.21 14.04
CA GLN A 45 -14.41 5.19 13.88
C GLN A 45 -14.85 6.01 12.66
N ASN A 46 -14.25 7.19 12.44
CA ASN A 46 -14.53 8.01 11.26
C ASN A 46 -14.15 7.29 9.96
N ILE A 47 -12.95 6.71 9.91
CA ILE A 47 -12.44 5.93 8.76
C ILE A 47 -13.31 4.71 8.44
N ASN A 48 -13.94 4.12 9.46
CA ASN A 48 -14.82 2.95 9.32
C ASN A 48 -16.32 3.27 9.22
N THR A 49 -16.69 4.56 9.17
CA THR A 49 -18.09 4.98 9.01
C THR A 49 -18.59 4.63 7.59
N HIS A 50 -19.80 4.10 7.48
CA HIS A 50 -20.42 3.73 6.21
C HIS A 50 -21.76 4.47 6.02
N PRO A 51 -21.95 5.24 4.93
CA PRO A 51 -20.98 5.52 3.85
C PRO A 51 -19.76 6.33 4.32
N LEU A 52 -18.70 6.38 3.50
CA LEU A 52 -17.48 7.13 3.84
C LEU A 52 -17.80 8.60 4.12
N HIS A 53 -17.35 9.09 5.28
CA HIS A 53 -17.52 10.49 5.65
C HIS A 53 -16.47 11.37 4.95
N PRO A 54 -16.81 12.60 4.48
CA PRO A 54 -15.86 13.47 3.78
C PRO A 54 -14.57 13.79 4.54
N SER A 55 -14.60 13.77 5.87
CA SER A 55 -13.43 14.01 6.71
C SER A 55 -12.54 12.78 6.94
N ALA A 56 -12.86 11.63 6.34
CA ALA A 56 -12.12 10.39 6.55
C ALA A 56 -10.65 10.52 6.13
N SER A 57 -10.36 11.15 4.98
CA SER A 57 -9.00 11.39 4.51
C SER A 57 -8.18 12.20 5.53
N GLY A 58 -8.81 13.19 6.19
CA GLY A 58 -8.20 13.93 7.30
C GLY A 58 -7.85 13.01 8.49
N SER A 59 -8.72 12.06 8.82
CA SER A 59 -8.40 11.06 9.87
C SER A 59 -7.28 10.11 9.47
N ILE A 60 -7.20 9.70 8.20
CA ILE A 60 -6.12 8.85 7.69
C ILE A 60 -4.77 9.58 7.81
N LEU A 61 -4.72 10.87 7.45
CA LEU A 61 -3.52 11.69 7.55
C LEU A 61 -3.09 11.90 9.01
N GLU A 62 -4.04 12.20 9.92
CA GLU A 62 -3.74 12.33 11.34
C GLU A 62 -3.20 11.03 11.93
N LEU A 63 -3.80 9.89 11.62
CA LEU A 63 -3.28 8.60 12.06
C LEU A 63 -1.89 8.30 11.49
N LYS A 64 -1.59 8.72 10.25
CA LYS A 64 -0.24 8.57 9.68
C LYS A 64 0.80 9.37 10.46
N ASN A 65 0.45 10.58 10.88
CA ASN A 65 1.30 11.37 11.76
C ASN A 65 1.49 10.67 13.12
N VAL A 66 0.44 10.05 13.66
CA VAL A 66 0.52 9.29 14.91
C VAL A 66 1.42 8.05 14.78
N ALA A 67 1.25 7.23 13.75
CA ALA A 67 1.99 5.98 13.58
C ALA A 67 3.50 6.20 13.40
N THR A 68 3.89 7.34 12.83
CA THR A 68 5.29 7.71 12.59
C THR A 68 5.94 8.45 13.77
N ARG A 69 5.16 9.00 14.71
CA ARG A 69 5.70 9.65 15.92
C ARG A 69 6.37 8.63 16.83
N VAL A 70 7.65 8.83 17.10
CA VAL A 70 8.43 7.98 18.02
C VAL A 70 7.95 8.10 19.48
N VAL A 71 7.48 9.28 19.86
CA VAL A 71 7.07 9.62 21.23
C VAL A 71 5.76 8.97 21.69
N LEU A 72 4.91 8.48 20.77
CA LEU A 72 3.69 7.77 21.15
C LEU A 72 3.82 6.29 20.80
N ASP A 73 4.13 5.46 21.81
CA ASP A 73 4.04 4.01 21.65
C ASP A 73 2.62 3.54 21.93
N VAL A 74 1.80 3.45 20.88
CA VAL A 74 0.41 2.99 21.02
C VAL A 74 0.28 1.58 21.59
N SER A 75 1.30 0.73 21.45
CA SER A 75 1.27 -0.63 22.02
C SER A 75 1.48 -0.65 23.53
N SER A 76 1.91 0.48 24.12
CA SER A 76 2.05 0.65 25.57
C SER A 76 0.75 1.10 26.25
N ILE A 77 -0.30 1.43 25.49
CA ILE A 77 -1.61 1.76 26.03
C ILE A 77 -2.20 0.47 26.60
N GLY A 78 -2.22 0.32 27.93
CA GLY A 78 -2.59 -0.91 28.64
C GLY A 78 -4.08 -1.29 28.58
N ASP A 79 -4.68 -1.30 27.38
CA ASP A 79 -6.07 -1.62 27.15
C ASP A 79 -6.22 -2.63 25.99
N PRO A 80 -6.49 -3.91 26.30
CA PRO A 80 -6.70 -4.95 25.29
C PRO A 80 -7.88 -4.69 24.35
N ALA A 81 -8.97 -4.09 24.84
CA ALA A 81 -10.14 -3.80 24.03
C ALA A 81 -9.82 -2.71 22.99
N PHE A 82 -9.08 -1.68 23.40
CA PHE A 82 -8.56 -0.67 22.48
C PHE A 82 -7.63 -1.29 21.44
N HIS A 83 -6.68 -2.14 21.84
CA HIS A 83 -5.78 -2.80 20.90
C HIS A 83 -6.51 -3.69 19.90
N SER A 84 -7.52 -4.45 20.35
CA SER A 84 -8.34 -5.25 19.46
C SER A 84 -9.07 -4.38 18.45
N PHE A 85 -9.71 -3.29 18.92
CA PHE A 85 -10.41 -2.34 18.08
C PHE A 85 -9.48 -1.69 17.05
N LEU A 86 -8.32 -1.17 17.49
CA LEU A 86 -7.29 -0.60 16.63
C LEU A 86 -6.90 -1.55 15.50
N LYS A 87 -6.54 -2.79 15.83
CA LYS A 87 -6.10 -3.80 14.86
C LYS A 87 -7.20 -4.12 13.86
N SER A 88 -8.42 -4.41 14.35
CA SER A 88 -9.54 -4.73 13.46
C SER A 88 -9.91 -3.56 12.56
N SER A 89 -9.96 -2.34 13.09
CA SER A 89 -10.35 -1.14 12.33
C SER A 89 -9.34 -0.76 11.25
N LEU A 90 -8.04 -0.96 11.51
CA LEU A 90 -6.98 -0.77 10.52
C LEU A 90 -7.11 -1.78 9.38
N LEU A 91 -7.34 -3.06 9.68
CA LEU A 91 -7.51 -4.10 8.68
C LEU A 91 -8.80 -3.91 7.86
N SER A 92 -9.92 -3.59 8.51
CA SER A 92 -11.19 -3.32 7.83
C SER A 92 -11.11 -2.12 6.87
N ALA A 93 -10.35 -1.08 7.23
CA ALA A 93 -10.13 0.06 6.34
C ALA A 93 -9.44 -0.34 5.02
N LEU A 94 -8.54 -1.33 5.02
CA LEU A 94 -7.88 -1.85 3.81
C LEU A 94 -8.83 -2.63 2.89
N GLU A 95 -9.99 -3.05 3.37
CA GLU A 95 -10.99 -3.80 2.59
C GLU A 95 -12.02 -2.89 1.91
N ARG A 96 -12.01 -1.60 2.24
CA ARG A 96 -12.98 -0.63 1.73
C ARG A 96 -12.76 -0.34 0.24
N ASN A 97 -13.86 -0.27 -0.48
CA ASN A 97 -13.89 -0.01 -1.93
C ASN A 97 -14.34 1.41 -2.29
N ASP A 98 -14.73 2.20 -1.29
CA ASP A 98 -15.16 3.59 -1.42
C ASP A 98 -14.06 4.60 -1.07
N PHE A 99 -12.86 4.13 -0.70
CA PHE A 99 -11.65 4.95 -0.71
C PHE A 99 -11.08 5.10 -2.12
N ASP A 100 -10.53 6.28 -2.39
CA ASP A 100 -9.72 6.48 -3.58
C ASP A 100 -8.30 5.88 -3.41
N GLU A 101 -7.53 5.84 -4.50
CA GLU A 101 -6.19 5.27 -4.49
C GLU A 101 -5.21 6.05 -3.60
N SER A 102 -5.43 7.36 -3.40
CA SER A 102 -4.58 8.19 -2.56
C SER A 102 -4.77 7.84 -1.08
N ASP A 103 -6.03 7.70 -0.63
CA ASP A 103 -6.38 7.27 0.72
C ASP A 103 -5.85 5.85 0.98
N LEU A 104 -6.06 4.92 0.04
CA LEU A 104 -5.53 3.56 0.15
C LEU A 104 -4.00 3.53 0.23
N SER A 105 -3.31 4.40 -0.52
CA SER A 105 -1.85 4.50 -0.47
C SER A 105 -1.35 5.01 0.89
N VAL A 106 -2.07 5.96 1.50
CA VAL A 106 -1.73 6.46 2.84
C VAL A 106 -2.02 5.39 3.90
N LEU A 107 -3.18 4.71 3.82
CA LEU A 107 -3.51 3.57 4.69
C LEU A 107 -2.49 2.45 4.58
N ALA A 108 -2.04 2.11 3.37
CA ALA A 108 -1.08 1.04 3.13
C ALA A 108 0.31 1.32 3.72
N SER A 109 0.67 2.59 3.92
CA SER A 109 1.88 2.97 4.66
C SER A 109 1.61 3.06 6.17
N LEU A 110 0.42 3.52 6.56
CA LEU A 110 0.00 3.65 7.96
C LEU A 110 -0.05 2.31 8.69
N VAL A 111 -0.76 1.33 8.11
CA VAL A 111 -1.07 0.06 8.78
C VAL A 111 0.20 -0.70 9.17
N PRO A 112 1.22 -0.85 8.30
CA PRO A 112 2.49 -1.48 8.67
C PRO A 112 3.25 -0.74 9.77
N ASN A 113 3.19 0.60 9.81
CA ASN A 113 3.82 1.38 10.89
C ASN A 113 3.18 1.06 12.25
N PHE A 114 1.86 0.94 12.32
CA PHE A 114 1.19 0.47 13.52
C PHE A 114 1.52 -0.99 13.82
N ALA A 115 1.43 -1.86 12.81
CA ALA A 115 1.69 -3.29 12.97
C ALA A 115 3.09 -3.56 13.54
N ALA A 116 4.13 -2.86 13.06
CA ALA A 116 5.49 -2.98 13.57
C ALA A 116 5.60 -2.80 15.09
N ARG A 117 4.78 -1.91 15.69
CA ARG A 117 4.79 -1.69 17.15
C ARG A 117 4.32 -2.90 17.95
N PHE A 118 3.47 -3.73 17.36
CA PHE A 118 2.91 -4.93 18.00
C PHE A 118 3.63 -6.21 17.57
N VAL A 119 3.90 -6.37 16.27
CA VAL A 119 4.47 -7.60 15.68
C VAL A 119 5.85 -7.89 16.25
N PHE A 120 6.74 -6.89 16.35
CA PHE A 120 8.06 -7.09 16.95
C PHE A 120 8.03 -7.45 18.45
N LYS A 121 6.89 -7.23 19.11
CA LYS A 121 6.66 -7.61 20.51
C LYS A 121 5.88 -8.93 20.65
N GLY A 122 5.54 -9.61 19.55
CA GLY A 122 4.70 -10.80 19.56
C GLY A 122 3.24 -10.52 19.93
N GLN A 123 2.76 -9.28 19.81
CA GLN A 123 1.42 -8.88 20.26
C GLN A 123 0.38 -8.87 19.13
N TRP A 124 0.75 -9.23 17.91
CA TRP A 124 -0.14 -9.29 16.75
C TRP A 124 0.26 -10.44 15.82
N GLU A 125 0.06 -11.68 16.30
CA GLU A 125 0.56 -12.90 15.66
C GLU A 125 -0.11 -13.21 14.31
N ASP A 126 -1.39 -12.85 14.16
CA ASP A 126 -2.19 -13.14 12.96
C ASP A 126 -2.09 -12.04 11.88
N TYR A 127 -1.25 -11.02 12.07
CA TYR A 127 -1.13 -9.87 11.16
C TYR A 127 -0.88 -10.29 9.70
N ALA A 128 0.14 -11.12 9.45
CA ALA A 128 0.48 -11.56 8.10
C ALA A 128 -0.68 -12.32 7.44
N SER A 129 -1.28 -13.26 8.18
CA SER A 129 -2.43 -14.05 7.69
C SER A 129 -3.65 -13.18 7.36
N SER A 130 -3.86 -12.10 8.12
CA SER A 130 -4.93 -11.13 7.88
C SER A 130 -4.68 -10.32 6.61
N ILE A 131 -3.45 -9.85 6.37
CA ILE A 131 -3.09 -9.18 5.11
C ILE A 131 -3.28 -10.13 3.92
N PHE A 132 -2.87 -11.40 4.05
CA PHE A 132 -3.07 -12.39 2.99
C PHE A 132 -4.56 -12.62 2.71
N ALA A 133 -5.40 -12.74 3.73
CA ALA A 133 -6.84 -12.88 3.56
C ALA A 133 -7.44 -11.70 2.78
N ILE A 134 -7.01 -10.47 3.07
CA ILE A 134 -7.44 -9.26 2.36
C ILE A 134 -6.99 -9.29 0.88
N CYS A 135 -5.73 -9.65 0.62
CA CYS A 135 -5.21 -9.83 -0.75
C CYS A 135 -5.99 -10.92 -1.52
N LYS A 136 -6.29 -12.04 -0.87
CA LYS A 136 -7.05 -13.14 -1.46
C LYS A 136 -8.50 -12.75 -1.77
N LYS A 137 -9.09 -11.76 -1.09
CA LYS A 137 -10.39 -11.17 -1.49
C LYS A 137 -10.29 -10.26 -2.72
N GLY A 138 -9.08 -9.89 -3.14
CA GLY A 138 -8.86 -8.98 -4.27
C GLY A 138 -8.93 -7.50 -3.89
N SER A 139 -8.77 -7.15 -2.61
CA SER A 139 -8.78 -5.74 -2.19
C SER A 139 -7.46 -5.04 -2.53
N ASN A 140 -7.54 -3.92 -3.24
CA ASN A 140 -6.37 -3.09 -3.57
C ASN A 140 -5.59 -2.65 -2.33
N GLY A 141 -6.28 -2.27 -1.24
CA GLY A 141 -5.63 -1.89 0.02
C GLY A 141 -4.71 -3.00 0.55
N GLY A 142 -5.12 -4.27 0.41
CA GLY A 142 -4.27 -5.42 0.78
C GLY A 142 -3.00 -5.51 -0.05
N TYR A 143 -3.09 -5.45 -1.38
CA TYR A 143 -1.90 -5.57 -2.25
C TYR A 143 -0.92 -4.42 -2.05
N ILE A 144 -1.43 -3.18 -1.95
CA ILE A 144 -0.57 -2.01 -1.72
C ILE A 144 0.11 -2.14 -0.35
N THR A 145 -0.63 -2.56 0.68
CA THR A 145 -0.08 -2.79 2.02
C THR A 145 0.97 -3.90 2.04
N LEU A 146 0.73 -5.02 1.34
CA LEU A 146 1.67 -6.13 1.26
C LEU A 146 2.99 -5.73 0.58
N ALA A 147 2.92 -4.85 -0.41
CA ALA A 147 4.09 -4.32 -1.12
C ALA A 147 4.86 -3.25 -0.35
N ASP A 148 4.37 -2.79 0.82
CA ASP A 148 5.02 -1.76 1.61
C ASP A 148 6.40 -2.22 2.17
N SER A 149 7.33 -1.28 2.24
CA SER A 149 8.71 -1.55 2.68
C SER A 149 8.84 -1.98 4.15
N ILE A 150 7.92 -1.55 5.03
CA ILE A 150 7.86 -2.02 6.41
C ILE A 150 7.35 -3.46 6.42
N ASN A 151 6.32 -3.75 5.63
CA ASN A 151 5.80 -5.11 5.51
C ASN A 151 6.80 -6.08 4.91
N SER A 152 7.68 -5.64 4.02
CA SER A 152 8.82 -6.45 3.60
C SER A 152 9.67 -6.92 4.81
N ARG A 153 9.76 -6.13 5.88
CA ARG A 153 10.48 -6.56 7.11
C ARG A 153 9.64 -7.44 8.03
N LEU A 154 8.33 -7.24 8.07
CA LEU A 154 7.40 -7.98 8.94
C LEU A 154 6.98 -9.33 8.35
N ILE A 155 6.91 -9.43 7.03
CA ILE A 155 6.39 -10.57 6.27
C ILE A 155 7.47 -11.01 5.29
N LYS A 156 8.34 -11.92 5.75
CA LYS A 156 9.42 -12.47 4.92
C LYS A 156 8.88 -13.42 3.86
N TYR A 157 9.41 -13.31 2.64
CA TYR A 157 8.99 -14.18 1.54
C TYR A 157 9.25 -15.65 1.86
N GLU A 158 10.42 -16.00 2.41
CA GLU A 158 10.82 -17.37 2.69
C GLU A 158 9.87 -18.09 3.65
N ALA A 159 9.31 -17.35 4.61
CA ALA A 159 8.34 -17.88 5.57
C ALA A 159 6.91 -17.97 5.00
N ASN A 160 6.63 -17.27 3.89
CA ASN A 160 5.27 -17.06 3.38
C ASN A 160 5.16 -17.29 1.85
N SER A 161 6.09 -18.02 1.25
CA SER A 161 6.23 -18.10 -0.22
C SER A 161 4.97 -18.68 -0.88
N ALA A 162 4.39 -19.73 -0.30
CA ALA A 162 3.16 -20.33 -0.80
C ALA A 162 1.99 -19.33 -0.84
N GLU A 163 1.82 -18.56 0.24
CA GLU A 163 0.77 -17.55 0.36
C GLU A 163 0.98 -16.40 -0.63
N ILE A 164 2.21 -15.90 -0.73
CA ILE A 164 2.56 -14.80 -1.64
C ILE A 164 2.44 -15.24 -3.11
N ASN A 165 2.89 -16.45 -3.46
CA ASN A 165 2.76 -16.99 -4.81
C ASN A 165 1.27 -17.12 -5.19
N GLN A 166 0.43 -17.63 -4.30
CA GLN A 166 -1.02 -17.71 -4.54
C GLN A 166 -1.65 -16.31 -4.74
N ILE A 167 -1.22 -15.31 -3.96
CA ILE A 167 -1.66 -13.92 -4.11
C ILE A 167 -1.25 -13.36 -5.48
N LEU A 168 -0.01 -13.61 -5.92
CA LEU A 168 0.49 -13.16 -7.21
C LEU A 168 -0.27 -13.81 -8.37
N GLU A 169 -0.48 -15.13 -8.34
CA GLU A 169 -1.24 -15.87 -9.36
C GLU A 169 -2.65 -15.29 -9.53
N LYS A 170 -3.37 -15.13 -8.41
CA LYS A 170 -4.71 -14.56 -8.42
C LYS A 170 -4.69 -13.09 -8.85
N GLY A 171 -3.76 -12.32 -8.33
CA GLY A 171 -3.66 -10.88 -8.54
C GLY A 171 -3.37 -10.51 -9.99
N PHE A 172 -2.45 -11.23 -10.65
CA PHE A 172 -2.17 -11.01 -12.07
C PHE A 172 -3.27 -11.50 -13.01
N SER A 173 -4.12 -12.45 -12.57
CA SER A 173 -5.28 -12.90 -13.35
C SER A 173 -6.42 -11.86 -13.41
N ASN A 174 -6.38 -10.83 -12.56
CA ASN A 174 -7.40 -9.80 -12.46
C ASN A 174 -6.84 -8.42 -12.87
N PRO A 175 -7.39 -7.77 -13.92
CA PRO A 175 -6.93 -6.46 -14.38
C PRO A 175 -6.88 -5.40 -13.27
N LYS A 176 -7.84 -5.40 -12.34
CA LYS A 176 -7.94 -4.41 -11.25
C LYS A 176 -6.79 -4.49 -10.25
N THR A 177 -6.17 -5.65 -10.09
CA THR A 177 -5.11 -5.90 -9.10
C THR A 177 -3.75 -6.14 -9.74
N SER A 178 -3.69 -6.30 -11.06
CA SER A 178 -2.47 -6.70 -11.79
C SER A 178 -1.28 -5.75 -11.59
N ILE A 179 -1.50 -4.43 -11.57
CA ILE A 179 -0.47 -3.42 -11.31
C ILE A 179 0.03 -3.50 -9.86
N ASN A 180 -0.89 -3.69 -8.91
CA ASN A 180 -0.53 -3.86 -7.50
C ASN A 180 0.18 -5.20 -7.27
N SER A 181 -0.14 -6.23 -8.06
CA SER A 181 0.54 -7.53 -8.05
C SER A 181 1.98 -7.42 -8.55
N LEU A 182 2.24 -6.57 -9.55
CA LEU A 182 3.62 -6.23 -9.94
C LEU A 182 4.40 -5.61 -8.77
N SER A 183 3.76 -4.75 -7.98
CA SER A 183 4.41 -4.15 -6.80
C SER A 183 4.71 -5.21 -5.73
N VAL A 184 3.80 -6.16 -5.49
CA VAL A 184 4.03 -7.30 -4.58
C VAL A 184 5.17 -8.18 -5.08
N LEU A 185 5.22 -8.48 -6.39
CA LEU A 185 6.31 -9.28 -6.99
C LEU A 185 7.67 -8.62 -6.77
N ILE A 186 7.76 -7.32 -7.04
CA ILE A 186 8.99 -6.53 -6.84
C ILE A 186 9.38 -6.52 -5.36
N ALA A 187 8.42 -6.29 -4.45
CA ALA A 187 8.67 -6.29 -3.02
C ALA A 187 9.19 -7.66 -2.54
N ALA A 188 8.53 -8.75 -2.95
CA ALA A 188 8.94 -10.11 -2.62
C ALA A 188 10.35 -10.43 -3.16
N ALA A 189 10.64 -10.07 -4.42
CA ALA A 189 11.93 -10.31 -5.05
C ALA A 189 13.08 -9.51 -4.40
N ASN A 190 12.78 -8.31 -3.90
CA ASN A 190 13.73 -7.50 -3.14
C ASN A 190 13.88 -7.97 -1.69
N ASN A 191 12.95 -8.79 -1.20
CA ASN A 191 12.93 -9.27 0.16
C ASN A 191 13.49 -10.68 0.36
N THR A 192 13.74 -11.41 -0.73
CA THR A 192 14.24 -12.78 -0.72
C THR A 192 15.68 -12.89 -1.24
N GLU A 193 16.42 -13.86 -0.71
CA GLU A 193 17.69 -14.31 -1.31
C GLU A 193 17.47 -15.36 -2.42
N ASN A 194 16.38 -16.13 -2.33
CA ASN A 194 16.01 -17.13 -3.33
C ASN A 194 14.73 -16.69 -4.07
N ASP A 195 14.91 -16.29 -5.33
CA ASP A 195 13.85 -15.74 -6.17
C ASP A 195 13.41 -16.67 -7.32
N ALA A 196 13.79 -17.95 -7.29
CA ALA A 196 13.53 -18.90 -8.37
C ALA A 196 12.02 -18.99 -8.73
N ASP A 197 11.16 -19.11 -7.72
CA ASP A 197 9.72 -19.18 -7.90
C ASP A 197 9.14 -17.86 -8.40
N LEU A 198 9.71 -16.72 -7.97
CA LEU A 198 9.26 -15.40 -8.40
C LEU A 198 9.63 -15.12 -9.87
N LYS A 199 10.75 -15.66 -10.35
CA LYS A 199 11.15 -15.60 -11.77
C LYS A 199 10.17 -16.32 -12.69
N ALA A 200 9.43 -17.32 -12.19
CA ALA A 200 8.40 -18.02 -12.95
C ALA A 200 7.22 -17.10 -13.36
N PHE A 201 7.06 -15.94 -12.72
CA PHE A 201 6.07 -14.93 -13.13
C PHE A 201 6.49 -14.10 -14.35
N GLY A 202 7.68 -14.32 -14.92
CA GLY A 202 8.16 -13.63 -16.13
C GLY A 202 7.14 -13.57 -17.29
N PRO A 203 6.54 -14.70 -17.73
CA PRO A 203 5.53 -14.69 -18.79
C PRO A 203 4.30 -13.83 -18.45
N THR A 204 3.94 -13.78 -17.17
CA THR A 204 2.84 -12.95 -16.67
C THR A 204 3.16 -11.46 -16.78
N ILE A 205 4.42 -11.05 -16.59
CA ILE A 205 4.86 -9.66 -16.80
C ILE A 205 4.82 -9.28 -18.28
N VAL A 206 5.24 -10.18 -19.18
CA VAL A 206 5.12 -9.98 -20.63
C VAL A 206 3.64 -9.79 -21.01
N LYS A 207 2.76 -10.65 -20.48
CA LYS A 207 1.31 -10.54 -20.69
C LYS A 207 0.77 -9.21 -20.17
N LEU A 208 1.15 -8.79 -18.96
CA LEU A 208 0.73 -7.51 -18.37
C LEU A 208 1.04 -6.36 -19.31
N LEU A 209 2.26 -6.25 -19.84
CA LEU A 209 2.64 -5.19 -20.78
C LEU A 209 1.79 -5.19 -22.05
N SER A 210 1.47 -6.38 -22.58
CA SER A 210 0.70 -6.51 -23.82
C SER A 210 -0.75 -6.03 -23.70
N VAL A 211 -1.37 -6.19 -22.52
CA VAL A 211 -2.79 -5.85 -22.26
C VAL A 211 -2.97 -4.59 -21.41
N CYS A 212 -1.89 -4.00 -20.92
CA CYS A 212 -1.92 -2.84 -20.03
C CYS A 212 -2.61 -1.64 -20.74
N PRO A 213 -3.62 -1.01 -20.09
CA PRO A 213 -4.19 0.24 -20.57
C PRO A 213 -3.12 1.31 -20.73
N THR A 214 -3.27 2.17 -21.73
CA THR A 214 -2.27 3.22 -22.04
C THR A 214 -2.02 4.16 -20.86
N GLY A 215 -3.05 4.46 -20.06
CA GLY A 215 -2.94 5.31 -18.86
C GLY A 215 -2.01 4.73 -17.80
N ASP A 216 -1.93 3.41 -17.71
CA ASP A 216 -1.19 2.70 -16.66
C ASP A 216 0.25 2.34 -17.06
N LEU A 217 0.56 2.43 -18.36
CA LEU A 217 1.87 2.06 -18.89
C LEU A 217 3.01 2.86 -18.25
N ASN A 218 2.77 4.12 -17.86
CA ASN A 218 3.79 4.92 -17.18
C ASN A 218 4.20 4.27 -15.86
N THR A 219 3.24 3.83 -15.06
CA THR A 219 3.48 3.19 -13.77
C THR A 219 4.16 1.84 -13.94
N VAL A 220 3.67 1.00 -14.85
CA VAL A 220 4.20 -0.35 -15.09
C VAL A 220 5.64 -0.29 -15.62
N VAL A 221 5.90 0.51 -16.67
CA VAL A 221 7.21 0.59 -17.30
C VAL A 221 8.24 1.23 -16.36
N SER A 222 7.85 2.25 -15.58
CA SER A 222 8.77 2.87 -14.62
C SER A 222 9.18 1.90 -13.51
N LYS A 223 8.21 1.18 -12.91
CA LYS A 223 8.48 0.16 -11.88
C LYS A 223 9.39 -0.95 -12.41
N LEU A 224 9.14 -1.45 -13.61
CA LEU A 224 9.98 -2.47 -14.24
C LEU A 224 11.40 -1.97 -14.52
N SER A 225 11.55 -0.73 -15.00
CA SER A 225 12.87 -0.14 -15.27
C SER A 225 13.70 0.01 -13.99
N GLU A 226 13.10 0.52 -12.92
CA GLU A 226 13.75 0.65 -11.62
C GLU A 226 14.15 -0.73 -11.06
N PHE A 227 13.24 -1.69 -11.12
CA PHE A 227 13.49 -3.05 -10.66
C PHE A 227 14.63 -3.72 -11.44
N LEU A 228 14.61 -3.71 -12.77
CA LEU A 228 15.63 -4.35 -13.60
C LEU A 228 16.99 -3.63 -13.56
N THR A 229 17.03 -2.37 -13.14
CA THR A 229 18.30 -1.68 -12.84
C THR A 229 18.97 -2.28 -11.61
N SER A 230 18.19 -2.63 -10.59
CA SER A 230 18.69 -3.19 -9.31
C SER A 230 18.85 -4.72 -9.31
N LYS A 231 17.97 -5.44 -10.01
CA LYS A 231 17.94 -6.91 -10.10
C LYS A 231 18.17 -7.35 -11.55
N LYS A 232 19.39 -7.13 -12.04
CA LYS A 232 19.80 -7.52 -13.40
C LYS A 232 19.63 -9.04 -13.57
N GLY A 233 19.18 -9.45 -14.76
CA GLY A 233 18.98 -10.86 -15.10
C GLY A 233 17.75 -11.53 -14.50
N PHE A 234 16.93 -10.80 -13.72
CA PHE A 234 15.75 -11.39 -13.07
C PHE A 234 14.78 -12.04 -14.07
N PHE A 235 14.56 -11.40 -15.23
CA PHE A 235 13.67 -11.89 -16.27
C PHE A 235 14.41 -12.49 -17.49
N ASP A 236 15.61 -13.03 -17.31
CA ASP A 236 16.41 -13.58 -18.43
C ASP A 236 15.69 -14.68 -19.22
N SER A 237 14.89 -15.50 -18.53
CA SER A 237 14.09 -16.57 -19.16
C SER A 237 13.05 -16.05 -20.16
N VAL A 238 12.64 -14.79 -20.03
CA VAL A 238 11.63 -14.14 -20.89
C VAL A 238 12.14 -12.87 -21.55
N LYS A 239 13.46 -12.63 -21.54
CA LYS A 239 14.06 -11.36 -21.99
C LYS A 239 13.60 -10.94 -23.38
N THR A 240 13.50 -11.89 -24.31
CA THR A 240 13.08 -11.64 -25.70
C THR A 240 11.62 -11.21 -25.77
N GLY A 241 10.74 -11.89 -25.03
CA GLY A 241 9.32 -11.53 -24.96
C GLY A 241 9.13 -10.14 -24.34
N LEU A 242 9.85 -9.87 -23.26
CA LEU A 242 9.82 -8.59 -22.57
C LEU A 242 10.32 -7.44 -23.45
N SER A 243 11.47 -7.63 -24.12
CA SER A 243 12.05 -6.66 -25.04
C SER A 243 11.11 -6.35 -26.21
N ASN A 244 10.49 -7.39 -26.81
CA ASN A 244 9.53 -7.21 -27.89
C ASN A 244 8.30 -6.38 -27.48
N GLU A 245 7.71 -6.63 -26.31
CA GLU A 245 6.56 -5.85 -25.83
C GLU A 245 6.94 -4.39 -25.52
N LEU A 246 8.12 -4.15 -24.97
CA LEU A 246 8.63 -2.79 -24.72
C LEU A 246 8.85 -2.01 -26.03
N VAL A 247 9.34 -2.66 -27.09
CA VAL A 247 9.45 -2.06 -28.43
C VAL A 247 8.07 -1.71 -29.00
N LYS A 248 7.08 -2.60 -28.85
CA LYS A 248 5.69 -2.29 -29.26
C LYS A 248 5.15 -1.07 -28.51
N ILE A 249 5.38 -0.98 -27.21
CA ILE A 249 4.96 0.17 -26.38
C ILE A 249 5.63 1.46 -26.84
N SER A 250 6.93 1.45 -27.18
CA SER A 250 7.63 2.65 -27.64
C SER A 250 7.09 3.20 -28.96
N GLN A 251 6.50 2.33 -29.79
CA GLN A 251 5.90 2.68 -31.08
C GLN A 251 4.39 3.01 -30.99
N LYS A 252 3.71 2.60 -29.91
CA LYS A 252 2.25 2.75 -29.74
C LYS A 252 1.80 4.21 -29.71
N GLN A 253 0.68 4.49 -30.39
CA GLN A 253 0.05 5.82 -30.36
C GLN A 253 -0.64 6.08 -29.00
N GLY A 254 -0.72 7.35 -28.58
CA GLY A 254 -1.32 7.76 -27.31
C GLY A 254 -0.45 7.52 -26.07
N VAL A 255 0.69 6.83 -26.20
CA VAL A 255 1.67 6.66 -25.11
C VAL A 255 2.52 7.92 -24.97
N LEU A 256 2.68 8.40 -23.73
CA LEU A 256 3.50 9.58 -23.41
C LEU A 256 4.96 9.40 -23.88
N ALA A 257 5.57 10.45 -24.42
CA ALA A 257 6.94 10.41 -24.93
C ALA A 257 7.98 9.97 -23.88
N ARG A 258 7.75 10.31 -22.60
CA ARG A 258 8.58 9.82 -21.48
C ARG A 258 8.54 8.29 -21.38
N VAL A 259 7.35 7.68 -21.43
CA VAL A 259 7.17 6.23 -21.32
C VAL A 259 7.83 5.53 -22.50
N LYS A 260 7.70 6.08 -23.72
CA LYS A 260 8.39 5.56 -24.91
C LYS A 260 9.91 5.52 -24.73
N ARG A 261 10.50 6.60 -24.20
CA ARG A 261 11.94 6.67 -23.94
C ARG A 261 12.39 5.63 -22.91
N ILE A 262 11.66 5.47 -21.81
CA ILE A 262 11.97 4.46 -20.79
C ILE A 262 11.84 3.05 -21.37
N ALA A 263 10.78 2.79 -22.14
CA ALA A 263 10.56 1.48 -22.77
C ALA A 263 11.68 1.12 -23.77
N THR A 264 12.12 2.07 -24.61
CA THR A 264 13.25 1.86 -25.51
C THR A 264 14.54 1.56 -24.75
N ALA A 265 14.88 2.38 -23.74
CA ALA A 265 16.08 2.17 -22.95
C ALA A 265 16.08 0.81 -22.24
N LEU A 266 14.93 0.41 -21.69
CA LEU A 266 14.77 -0.89 -21.05
C LEU A 266 14.85 -2.05 -22.05
N ALA A 267 14.26 -1.90 -23.24
CA ALA A 267 14.37 -2.90 -24.30
C ALA A 267 15.83 -3.10 -24.76
N ASP A 268 16.60 -2.02 -24.85
CA ASP A 268 18.02 -2.05 -25.19
C ASP A 268 18.88 -2.71 -24.10
N GLN A 269 18.55 -2.48 -22.82
CA GLN A 269 19.20 -3.16 -21.69
C GLN A 269 18.97 -4.69 -21.72
N LEU A 270 17.86 -5.15 -22.29
CA LEU A 270 17.46 -6.56 -22.33
C LEU A 270 17.98 -7.33 -23.57
N LYS A 271 18.68 -6.66 -24.50
CA LYS A 271 19.30 -7.30 -25.68
C LYS A 271 20.55 -8.07 -25.25
#